data_AF-A0A9E5Z255-F1
#
_entry.id   AF-A0A9E5Z255-F1
#
_cell.length_a   1.000
_cell.length_b   1.000
_cell.length_c   1.000
_cell.angle_alpha   90.00
_cell.angle_beta   90.00
_cell.angle_gamma   90.00
#
_symmetry.space_group_name_H-M   'P 1'
#
loop_
_entity.id
_entity.type
_entity.pdbx_description
1 polymer ?
#
loop_
_entity_poly.entity_id
_entity_poly.type
_entity_poly.pdbx_seq_one_letter_code
_entity_poly.pdbx_strand_id
1 'polypeptide(L)'
;PTQVASLTPVAVGSLSADQVGALPAGAFTAMKPNQVASLTPESVGALDPAQARALPPVAVASLKPAQIGEMSPEAVGAMKPAQMAALKPSSASGFTTEQLTAMTPAQERALTPAFVNQLTPEQKAALANG
;
A
#
# COMPACT_ATOMS: atom_id res chain seq x y z
N PRO A 1 -5.80 -18.53 9.28
CA PRO A 1 -5.25 -17.93 8.04
C PRO A 1 -3.75 -17.58 8.17
N THR A 2 -2.89 -18.59 8.28
CA THR A 2 -1.42 -18.47 8.36
C THR A 2 -0.71 -18.92 7.07
N GLN A 3 -1.45 -19.39 6.07
CA GLN A 3 -0.88 -20.03 4.87
C GLN A 3 -0.16 -19.04 3.96
N VAL A 4 -0.69 -17.83 3.72
CA VAL A 4 -0.04 -16.86 2.82
C VAL A 4 1.31 -16.40 3.38
N ALA A 5 1.42 -16.18 4.69
CA ALA A 5 2.70 -15.85 5.35
C ALA A 5 3.76 -16.98 5.29
N SER A 6 3.33 -18.21 5.00
CA SER A 6 4.21 -19.38 4.83
C SER A 6 4.67 -19.58 3.38
N LEU A 7 4.04 -18.90 2.40
CA LEU A 7 4.43 -18.98 0.99
C LEU A 7 5.79 -18.32 0.75
N THR A 8 6.54 -18.85 -0.21
CA THR A 8 7.76 -18.17 -0.67
C THR A 8 7.38 -16.89 -1.43
N PRO A 9 8.28 -15.89 -1.50
CA PRO A 9 8.03 -14.68 -2.29
C PRO A 9 7.73 -14.99 -3.76
N VAL A 10 8.37 -16.02 -4.33
CA VAL A 10 8.11 -16.49 -5.70
C VAL A 10 6.68 -17.00 -5.85
N ALA A 11 6.20 -17.82 -4.90
CA ALA A 11 4.83 -18.32 -4.93
C ALA A 11 3.80 -17.18 -4.78
N VAL A 12 4.10 -16.19 -3.93
CA VAL A 12 3.26 -14.99 -3.79
C VAL A 12 3.22 -14.18 -5.08
N GLY A 13 4.36 -13.99 -5.75
CA GLY A 13 4.44 -13.26 -7.02
C GLY A 13 3.82 -13.98 -8.21
N SER A 14 3.52 -15.28 -8.10
CA SER A 14 2.81 -16.05 -9.12
C SER A 14 1.30 -16.04 -9.00
N LEU A 15 0.75 -15.45 -7.93
CA LEU A 15 -0.70 -15.33 -7.77
C LEU A 15 -1.25 -14.33 -8.77
N SER A 16 -2.40 -14.64 -9.37
CA SER A 16 -3.13 -13.66 -10.19
C SER A 16 -3.83 -12.62 -9.32
N ALA A 17 -4.18 -11.49 -9.93
CA ALA A 17 -4.96 -10.43 -9.29
C ALA A 17 -6.28 -10.97 -8.70
N ASP A 18 -7.02 -11.80 -9.43
CA ASP A 18 -8.25 -12.44 -8.95
C ASP A 18 -8.01 -13.35 -7.74
N GLN A 19 -6.91 -14.11 -7.75
CA GLN A 19 -6.56 -14.98 -6.62
C GLN A 19 -6.21 -14.17 -5.39
N VAL A 20 -5.49 -13.06 -5.55
CA VAL A 20 -5.14 -12.15 -4.44
C VAL A 20 -6.39 -11.46 -3.89
N GLY A 21 -7.24 -10.91 -4.76
CA GLY A 21 -8.50 -10.27 -4.38
C GLY A 21 -9.48 -11.22 -3.68
N ALA A 22 -9.45 -12.51 -4.00
CA ALA A 22 -10.29 -13.52 -3.35
C ALA A 22 -9.79 -13.94 -1.94
N LEU A 23 -8.58 -13.56 -1.52
CA LEU A 23 -8.06 -13.93 -0.20
C LEU A 23 -8.77 -13.14 0.92
N PRO A 24 -9.07 -13.74 2.07
CA PRO A 24 -9.62 -12.98 3.19
C PRO A 24 -8.58 -11.99 3.72
N ALA A 25 -9.00 -10.81 4.21
CA ALA A 25 -8.11 -9.80 4.80
C ALA A 25 -7.17 -10.37 5.90
N GLY A 26 -7.64 -11.36 6.66
CA GLY A 26 -6.83 -12.06 7.67
C GLY A 26 -5.61 -12.82 7.12
N ALA A 27 -5.53 -13.05 5.79
CA ALA A 27 -4.34 -13.63 5.15
C ALA A 27 -3.18 -12.62 5.04
N PHE A 28 -3.47 -11.32 5.05
CA PHE A 28 -2.51 -10.24 4.84
C PHE A 28 -1.83 -9.79 6.15
N THR A 29 -2.43 -10.11 7.31
CA THR A 29 -1.95 -9.64 8.63
C THR A 29 -0.56 -10.14 9.01
N ALA A 30 -0.13 -11.26 8.44
CA ALA A 30 1.16 -11.88 8.71
C ALA A 30 2.13 -11.82 7.51
N MET A 31 1.82 -11.05 6.48
CA MET A 31 2.69 -10.94 5.31
C MET A 31 4.03 -10.29 5.66
N LYS A 32 5.08 -10.85 5.07
CA LYS A 32 6.45 -10.37 5.24
C LYS A 32 6.81 -9.32 4.18
N PRO A 33 7.79 -8.44 4.45
CA PRO A 33 8.17 -7.39 3.51
C PRO A 33 8.64 -7.91 2.14
N ASN A 34 9.30 -9.07 2.09
CA ASN A 34 9.73 -9.69 0.84
C ASN A 34 8.57 -10.29 0.03
N GLN A 35 7.50 -10.74 0.67
CA GLN A 35 6.30 -11.25 0.00
C GLN A 35 5.53 -10.09 -0.65
N VAL A 36 5.33 -8.98 0.06
CA VAL A 36 4.67 -7.79 -0.49
C VAL A 36 5.49 -7.20 -1.65
N ALA A 37 6.81 -7.13 -1.53
CA ALA A 37 7.68 -6.68 -2.62
C ALA A 37 7.64 -7.58 -3.87
N SER A 38 7.16 -8.83 -3.73
CA SER A 38 7.03 -9.80 -4.82
C SER A 38 5.66 -9.81 -5.49
N LEU A 39 4.63 -9.19 -4.90
CA LEU A 39 3.34 -9.02 -5.57
C LEU A 39 3.51 -8.21 -6.85
N THR A 40 2.79 -8.56 -7.92
CA THR A 40 2.76 -7.73 -9.12
C THR A 40 1.96 -6.46 -8.87
N PRO A 41 2.18 -5.36 -9.63
CA PRO A 41 1.36 -4.17 -9.53
C PRO A 41 -0.14 -4.46 -9.67
N GLU A 42 -0.54 -5.29 -10.63
CA GLU A 42 -1.93 -5.68 -10.88
C GLU A 42 -2.53 -6.42 -9.68
N SER A 43 -1.75 -7.27 -9.02
CA SER A 43 -2.18 -7.98 -7.81
C SER A 43 -2.36 -7.05 -6.62
N VAL A 44 -1.55 -5.99 -6.53
CA VAL A 44 -1.71 -4.94 -5.51
C VAL A 44 -2.92 -4.06 -5.81
N GLY A 45 -3.19 -3.78 -7.09
CA GLY A 45 -4.38 -3.03 -7.49
C GLY A 45 -5.70 -3.76 -7.26
N ALA A 46 -5.67 -5.10 -7.20
CA ALA A 46 -6.84 -5.91 -6.84
C ALA A 46 -7.13 -5.98 -5.33
N LEU A 47 -6.31 -5.34 -4.48
CA LEU A 47 -6.55 -5.32 -3.04
C LEU A 47 -7.77 -4.48 -2.69
N ASP A 48 -8.68 -5.06 -1.93
CA ASP A 48 -9.79 -4.34 -1.34
C ASP A 48 -9.34 -3.48 -0.12
N PRO A 49 -10.19 -2.54 0.34
CA PRO A 49 -9.90 -1.72 1.51
C PRO A 49 -9.57 -2.50 2.80
N ALA A 50 -10.19 -3.65 3.02
CA ALA A 50 -9.97 -4.45 4.22
C ALA A 50 -8.62 -5.19 4.18
N GLN A 51 -8.23 -5.70 3.00
CA GLN A 51 -6.94 -6.35 2.75
C GLN A 51 -5.79 -5.33 2.86
N ALA A 52 -5.93 -4.16 2.23
CA ALA A 52 -4.94 -3.09 2.33
C ALA A 52 -4.74 -2.64 3.79
N ARG A 53 -5.83 -2.46 4.55
CA ARG A 53 -5.80 -2.14 5.99
C ARG A 53 -5.20 -3.24 6.87
N ALA A 54 -5.21 -4.49 6.40
CA ALA A 54 -4.68 -5.64 7.13
C ALA A 54 -3.16 -5.79 7.02
N LEU A 55 -2.51 -5.20 5.99
CA LEU A 55 -1.06 -5.28 5.81
C LEU A 55 -0.30 -4.74 7.04
N PRO A 56 0.72 -5.45 7.55
CA PRO A 56 1.52 -4.92 8.63
C PRO A 56 2.39 -3.74 8.15
N PRO A 57 2.62 -2.70 8.98
CA PRO A 57 3.42 -1.54 8.59
C PRO A 57 4.80 -1.88 8.01
N VAL A 58 5.45 -2.91 8.57
CA VAL A 58 6.76 -3.37 8.10
C VAL A 58 6.73 -3.88 6.65
N ALA A 59 5.59 -4.44 6.21
CA ALA A 59 5.43 -4.92 4.85
C ALA A 59 5.01 -3.79 3.89
N VAL A 60 4.23 -2.82 4.37
CA VAL A 60 3.92 -1.58 3.64
C VAL A 60 5.20 -0.82 3.29
N ALA A 61 6.19 -0.82 4.18
CA ALA A 61 7.51 -0.22 3.90
C ALA A 61 8.25 -0.85 2.70
N SER A 62 7.82 -2.02 2.22
CA SER A 62 8.37 -2.71 1.05
C SER A 62 7.60 -2.47 -0.25
N LEU A 63 6.49 -1.72 -0.22
CA LEU A 63 5.77 -1.35 -1.43
C LEU A 63 6.66 -0.50 -2.34
N LYS A 64 6.62 -0.82 -3.63
CA LYS A 64 7.32 -0.12 -4.70
C LYS A 64 6.42 0.95 -5.31
N PRO A 65 6.98 2.02 -5.91
CA PRO A 65 6.19 3.05 -6.58
C PRO A 65 5.16 2.48 -7.58
N ALA A 66 5.57 1.53 -8.42
CA ALA A 66 4.67 0.90 -9.40
C ALA A 66 3.51 0.13 -8.75
N GLN A 67 3.71 -0.48 -7.58
CA GLN A 67 2.64 -1.17 -6.86
C GLN A 67 1.66 -0.17 -6.22
N ILE A 68 2.19 0.93 -5.69
CA ILE A 68 1.37 1.99 -5.08
C ILE A 68 0.49 2.65 -6.13
N GLY A 69 1.02 2.92 -7.31
CA GLY A 69 0.26 3.55 -8.40
C GLY A 69 -0.97 2.76 -8.85
N GLU A 70 -0.97 1.43 -8.66
CA GLU A 70 -2.09 0.56 -9.00
C GLU A 70 -3.14 0.43 -7.87
N MET A 71 -2.84 0.86 -6.64
CA MET A 71 -3.81 0.78 -5.54
C MET A 71 -5.02 1.69 -5.82
N SER A 72 -6.23 1.23 -5.51
CA SER A 72 -7.39 2.11 -5.63
C SER A 72 -7.34 3.24 -4.58
N PRO A 73 -7.93 4.42 -4.85
CA PRO A 73 -8.06 5.48 -3.86
C PRO A 73 -8.76 5.02 -2.57
N GLU A 74 -9.76 4.13 -2.67
CA GLU A 74 -10.46 3.55 -1.52
C GLU A 74 -9.54 2.66 -0.68
N ALA A 75 -8.67 1.87 -1.31
CA ALA A 75 -7.70 1.05 -0.61
C ALA A 75 -6.68 1.91 0.15
N VAL A 76 -6.18 2.99 -0.48
CA VAL A 76 -5.30 3.97 0.17
C VAL A 76 -6.01 4.67 1.33
N GLY A 77 -7.24 5.16 1.11
CA GLY A 77 -8.05 5.82 2.14
C GLY A 77 -8.38 4.92 3.34
N ALA A 78 -8.39 3.60 3.16
CA ALA A 78 -8.63 2.63 4.24
C ALA A 78 -7.39 2.24 5.06
N MET A 79 -6.18 2.59 4.61
CA MET A 79 -4.95 2.30 5.34
C MET A 79 -4.92 3.00 6.70
N LYS A 80 -4.10 2.50 7.63
CA LYS A 80 -3.95 3.05 8.97
C LYS A 80 -2.86 4.12 8.97
N PRO A 81 -2.94 5.12 9.88
CA PRO A 81 -1.85 6.07 10.10
C PRO A 81 -0.49 5.39 10.32
N ALA A 82 -0.45 4.28 11.05
CA ALA A 82 0.78 3.51 11.26
C ALA A 82 1.37 2.89 9.98
N GLN A 83 0.53 2.55 8.99
CA GLN A 83 1.00 2.08 7.69
C GLN A 83 1.57 3.24 6.87
N MET A 84 0.92 4.41 6.90
CA MET A 84 1.41 5.63 6.25
C MET A 84 2.76 6.08 6.81
N ALA A 85 2.93 6.05 8.14
CA ALA A 85 4.19 6.38 8.80
C ALA A 85 5.34 5.42 8.43
N ALA A 86 5.04 4.21 7.96
CA ALA A 86 6.03 3.21 7.56
C ALA A 86 6.45 3.32 6.08
N LEU A 87 5.77 4.14 5.27
CA LEU A 87 6.14 4.35 3.88
C LEU A 87 7.55 4.94 3.75
N LYS A 88 8.33 4.40 2.82
CA LYS A 88 9.67 4.94 2.53
C LYS A 88 9.55 6.20 1.66
N PRO A 89 10.42 7.20 1.82
CA PRO A 89 10.40 8.40 0.98
C PRO A 89 10.49 8.09 -0.53
N SER A 90 11.24 7.06 -0.91
CA SER A 90 11.38 6.58 -2.29
C SER A 90 10.08 6.08 -2.93
N SER A 91 9.03 5.85 -2.13
CA SER A 91 7.74 5.37 -2.60
C SER A 91 6.76 6.50 -2.96
N ALA A 92 7.08 7.74 -2.58
CA ALA A 92 6.24 8.92 -2.79
C ALA A 92 5.88 9.19 -4.26
N SER A 93 6.82 8.94 -5.19
CA SER A 93 6.59 9.12 -6.62
C SER A 93 5.56 8.15 -7.22
N GLY A 94 5.20 7.09 -6.50
CA GLY A 94 4.17 6.14 -6.93
C GLY A 94 2.74 6.59 -6.68
N PHE A 95 2.52 7.59 -5.81
CA PHE A 95 1.17 8.04 -5.48
C PHE A 95 0.55 8.85 -6.61
N THR A 96 -0.71 8.58 -6.93
CA THR A 96 -1.50 9.45 -7.81
C THR A 96 -2.13 10.59 -7.00
N THR A 97 -2.53 11.68 -7.67
CA THR A 97 -3.25 12.77 -7.00
C THR A 97 -4.59 12.31 -6.43
N GLU A 98 -5.28 11.38 -7.11
CA GLU A 98 -6.56 10.82 -6.66
C GLU A 98 -6.43 10.02 -5.35
N GLN A 99 -5.38 9.21 -5.24
CA GLN A 99 -5.06 8.49 -4.00
C GLN A 99 -4.76 9.44 -2.84
N LEU A 100 -4.02 10.53 -3.11
CA LEU A 100 -3.69 11.53 -2.08
C LEU A 100 -4.94 12.28 -1.61
N THR A 101 -5.86 12.63 -2.52
CA THR A 101 -7.14 13.26 -2.14
C THR A 101 -8.10 12.32 -1.40
N ALA A 102 -7.90 11.00 -1.52
CA ALA A 102 -8.69 10.02 -0.77
C ALA A 102 -8.14 9.76 0.64
N MET A 103 -7.00 10.35 1.00
CA MET A 103 -6.44 10.23 2.34
C MET A 103 -7.29 10.97 3.36
N THR A 104 -7.32 10.44 4.58
CA THR A 104 -7.92 11.09 5.73
C THR A 104 -6.92 12.04 6.40
N PRO A 105 -7.37 13.09 7.11
CA PRO A 105 -6.47 13.99 7.83
C PRO A 105 -5.55 13.28 8.85
N ALA A 106 -5.97 12.13 9.38
CA ALA A 106 -5.15 11.33 10.30
C ALA A 106 -4.00 10.60 9.58
N GLN A 107 -4.21 10.16 8.34
CA GLN A 107 -3.18 9.55 7.51
C GLN A 107 -2.17 10.60 7.05
N GLU A 108 -2.62 11.78 6.63
CA GLU A 108 -1.75 12.88 6.21
C GLU A 108 -0.81 13.30 7.32
N ARG A 109 -1.32 13.49 8.55
CA ARG A 109 -0.51 13.81 9.73
C ARG A 109 0.49 12.72 10.10
N ALA A 110 0.29 11.49 9.63
CA ALA A 110 1.20 10.38 9.88
C ALA A 110 2.31 10.26 8.82
N LEU A 111 2.22 10.97 7.69
CA LEU A 111 3.29 11.02 6.71
C LEU A 111 4.53 11.68 7.31
N THR A 112 5.69 11.10 7.03
CA THR A 112 6.95 11.66 7.53
C THR A 112 7.35 12.90 6.71
N PRO A 113 8.05 13.89 7.30
CA PRO A 113 8.56 15.04 6.56
C PRO A 113 9.45 14.63 5.37
N ALA A 114 10.24 13.57 5.55
CA ALA A 114 11.09 13.03 4.48
C ALA A 114 10.26 12.52 3.29
N PHE A 115 9.12 11.86 3.56
CA PHE A 115 8.20 11.41 2.52
C PHE A 115 7.55 12.60 1.79
N VAL A 116 7.01 13.57 2.53
CA VAL A 116 6.35 14.76 1.94
C VAL A 116 7.33 15.55 1.06
N ASN A 117 8.62 15.59 1.41
CA ASN A 117 9.65 16.24 0.60
C ASN A 117 9.92 15.55 -0.74
N GLN A 118 9.60 14.26 -0.90
CA GLN A 118 9.74 13.52 -2.15
C GLN A 118 8.52 13.66 -3.08
N LEU A 119 7.43 14.26 -2.61
CA LEU A 119 6.24 14.50 -3.44
C LEU A 119 6.49 15.61 -4.47
N THR A 120 5.89 15.47 -5.65
CA THR A 120 5.85 16.51 -6.68
C THR A 120 4.98 17.70 -6.23
N PRO A 121 5.10 18.88 -6.87
CA PRO A 121 4.22 20.01 -6.58
C PRO A 121 2.73 19.66 -6.70
N GLU A 122 2.34 18.88 -7.71
CA GLU A 122 0.95 18.46 -7.95
C GLU A 122 0.46 17.52 -6.85
N GLN A 123 1.30 16.56 -6.43
CA GLN A 123 1.00 15.67 -5.32
C GLN A 123 0.84 16.42 -3.99
N LYS A 124 1.71 17.41 -3.71
CA LYS A 124 1.57 18.26 -2.52
C LYS A 124 0.29 19.09 -2.54
N ALA A 125 -0.09 19.61 -3.70
CA ALA A 125 -1.35 20.33 -3.87
C ALA A 125 -2.55 19.40 -3.65
N ALA A 126 -2.51 18.16 -4.16
CA ALA A 126 -3.55 17.17 -3.91
C ALA A 126 -3.71 16.86 -2.42
N LEU A 127 -2.60 16.66 -1.69
CA LEU A 127 -2.59 16.43 -0.25
C LEU A 127 -3.15 17.62 0.57
N ALA A 128 -2.99 18.85 0.09
CA ALA A 128 -3.51 20.03 0.79
C ALA A 128 -5.03 20.22 0.63
N ASN A 129 -5.65 19.52 -0.33
CA ASN A 129 -7.06 19.66 -0.71
C ASN A 129 -7.91 18.42 -0.38
N GLY A 130 -7.33 17.40 0.27
CA GLY A 130 -8.03 16.21 0.77
C GLY A 130 -8.82 16.45 2.06
#